data_AF-A0A1D9Q4D9-F1
#
_entry.id   AF-A0A1D9Q4D9-F1
#
_cell.length_a   1.000
_cell.length_b   1.000
_cell.length_c   1.000
_cell.angle_alpha   90.00
_cell.angle_beta   90.00
_cell.angle_gamma   90.00
#
_symmetry.space_group_name_H-M   'P 1'
#
loop_
_entity.id
_entity.type
_entity.pdbx_description
1 polymer ?
#
loop_
_entity_poly.entity_id
_entity_poly.type
_entity_poly.pdbx_seq_one_letter_code
_entity_poly.pdbx_strand_id
1 'polypeptide(L)'
;MSAFILAATLLSAVMACPQHDLSDSLMKRAEGSDWAYDAAYNWGMINENYTTCQTGSQQSPIHLETATGFSKTHVPTFKYPTATQGSLYNWGYGAAFSLTANTTNLSGNPSMTFDQETVYLKGWHIHAPADHTIDSTRSKAELHFVHATATGKERAVVAFMIDPVPYGTTGNSTFFNSFPLASVPPFRDQTTRIPLSINLQQALTEIDNAKDFWTYEGSLTSPPCTEGLRWFVAGKKMTVGTEQMKQLLAISTYSAREEQKLWGHNINK
;
A
#
# COMPACT_ATOMS: atom_id res chain seq x y z
N MET A 1 17.14 85.92 1.94
CA MET A 1 17.25 85.10 3.17
C MET A 1 17.19 83.65 2.77
N SER A 2 18.21 82.91 3.18
CA SER A 2 18.54 81.54 2.83
C SER A 2 17.51 80.52 3.32
N ALA A 3 17.33 79.43 2.56
CA ALA A 3 17.42 78.08 3.09
C ALA A 3 17.34 77.06 1.93
N PHE A 4 18.46 76.38 1.69
CA PHE A 4 18.51 75.11 0.97
C PHE A 4 17.77 74.05 1.80
N ILE A 5 16.91 73.25 1.16
CA ILE A 5 16.50 71.95 1.71
C ILE A 5 16.69 70.91 0.60
N LEU A 6 17.73 70.09 0.77
CA LEU A 6 17.93 68.81 0.11
C LEU A 6 16.77 67.88 0.54
N ALA A 7 15.95 67.43 -0.39
CA ALA A 7 15.06 66.29 -0.17
C ALA A 7 15.72 65.06 -0.80
N ALA A 8 16.30 64.21 0.06
CA ALA A 8 16.88 62.93 -0.31
C ALA A 8 15.81 61.97 -0.81
N THR A 9 16.11 61.30 -1.92
CA THR A 9 15.33 60.21 -2.53
C THR A 9 15.26 59.00 -1.59
N LEU A 10 14.07 58.67 -1.10
CA LEU A 10 13.79 57.39 -0.44
C LEU A 10 13.46 56.36 -1.52
N LEU A 11 14.46 55.56 -1.90
CA LEU A 11 14.27 54.31 -2.63
C LEU A 11 13.67 53.30 -1.63
N SER A 12 12.35 53.09 -1.68
CA SER A 12 11.71 52.00 -0.94
C SER A 12 11.98 50.67 -1.65
N ALA A 13 13.10 50.03 -1.30
CA ALA A 13 13.34 48.62 -1.59
C ALA A 13 12.41 47.78 -0.70
N VAL A 14 11.22 47.45 -1.21
CA VAL A 14 10.36 46.44 -0.59
C VAL A 14 10.89 45.06 -1.02
N MET A 15 12.04 44.67 -0.48
CA MET A 15 12.38 43.26 -0.32
C MET A 15 11.82 42.83 1.02
N ALA A 16 10.68 42.15 1.01
CA ALA A 16 10.10 41.52 2.16
C ALA A 16 9.74 40.06 1.82
N CYS A 17 10.76 39.27 1.47
CA CYS A 17 10.75 37.90 1.96
C CYS A 17 11.24 38.00 3.41
N PRO A 18 10.51 37.49 4.41
CA PRO A 18 11.03 37.43 5.75
C PRO A 18 12.32 36.60 5.71
N GLN A 19 13.44 37.21 6.11
CA GLN A 19 14.60 36.45 6.58
C GLN A 19 14.11 35.66 7.79
N HIS A 20 13.82 34.39 7.59
CA HIS A 20 13.75 33.44 8.69
C HIS A 20 15.19 33.22 9.15
N ASP A 21 15.57 33.91 10.22
CA ASP A 21 16.72 33.50 11.04
C ASP A 21 16.40 32.11 11.61
N LEU A 22 16.80 31.07 10.88
CA LEU A 22 16.81 29.70 11.37
C LEU A 22 18.07 29.50 12.21
N SER A 23 18.15 30.19 13.35
CA SER A 23 18.99 29.77 14.46
C SER A 23 18.12 29.11 15.52
N ASP A 24 17.73 27.87 15.25
CA ASP A 24 17.62 26.88 16.32
C ASP A 24 17.72 25.51 15.69
N SER A 25 18.46 24.65 16.38
CA SER A 25 18.95 23.35 15.92
C SER A 25 18.04 22.69 14.89
N LEU A 26 18.57 22.47 13.67
CA LEU A 26 18.02 21.42 12.81
C LEU A 26 18.00 20.16 13.67
N MET A 27 16.79 19.81 14.12
CA MET A 27 16.49 18.53 14.74
C MET A 27 17.26 17.49 13.96
N LYS A 28 18.12 16.74 14.66
CA LYS A 28 18.81 15.59 14.12
C LYS A 28 17.79 14.82 13.27
N ARG A 29 17.99 14.77 11.94
CA ARG A 29 17.08 14.10 11.01
C ARG A 29 16.81 12.73 11.62
N ALA A 30 15.54 12.44 11.92
CA ALA A 30 15.17 11.14 12.48
C ALA A 30 15.76 10.06 11.57
N GLU A 31 16.43 9.07 12.16
CA GLU A 31 16.78 7.85 11.41
C GLU A 31 15.46 7.21 10.98
N GLY A 32 15.13 7.39 9.71
CA GLY A 32 13.91 6.92 9.08
C GLY A 32 14.19 6.63 7.61
N SER A 33 13.22 5.99 6.97
CA SER A 33 13.22 5.77 5.51
C SER A 33 13.62 7.04 4.75
N ASP A 34 14.47 6.93 3.74
CA ASP A 34 14.83 8.03 2.84
C ASP A 34 13.69 8.43 1.89
N TRP A 35 12.61 7.63 1.87
CA TRP A 35 11.41 7.85 1.06
C TRP A 35 10.12 7.93 1.90
N ALA A 36 9.13 8.62 1.36
CA ALA A 36 7.75 8.70 1.87
C ALA A 36 6.74 8.72 0.71
N TYR A 37 5.50 8.25 0.93
CA TYR A 37 4.45 8.21 -0.10
C TYR A 37 4.06 9.59 -0.64
N ASP A 38 4.09 10.64 0.19
CA ASP A 38 3.84 12.02 -0.25
C ASP A 38 4.85 12.52 -1.30
N ALA A 39 6.01 11.86 -1.41
CA ALA A 39 7.06 12.14 -2.38
C ALA A 39 7.19 11.04 -3.45
N ALA A 40 6.18 10.19 -3.63
CA ALA A 40 6.27 9.04 -4.53
C ALA A 40 6.61 9.37 -5.99
N TYR A 41 6.28 10.59 -6.44
CA TYR A 41 6.54 11.04 -7.80
C TYR A 41 8.04 11.17 -8.15
N ASN A 42 8.95 11.20 -7.16
CA ASN A 42 10.38 11.42 -7.39
C ASN A 42 11.32 10.41 -6.71
N TRP A 43 10.83 9.26 -6.24
CA TRP A 43 11.65 8.25 -5.55
C TRP A 43 12.92 7.85 -6.31
N GLY A 44 12.85 7.73 -7.64
CA GLY A 44 14.02 7.36 -8.45
C GLY A 44 15.14 8.42 -8.47
N MET A 45 14.89 9.65 -8.04
CA MET A 45 15.92 10.69 -7.87
C MET A 45 16.51 10.74 -6.46
N ILE A 46 15.88 10.08 -5.49
CA ILE A 46 16.29 10.12 -4.08
C ILE A 46 17.43 9.14 -3.82
N ASN A 47 17.40 7.96 -4.44
CA ASN A 47 18.36 6.89 -4.24
C ASN A 47 18.61 6.16 -5.56
N GLU A 48 19.87 5.88 -5.90
CA GLU A 48 20.24 5.17 -7.13
C GLU A 48 19.63 3.77 -7.23
N ASN A 49 19.37 3.12 -6.08
CA ASN A 49 18.71 1.83 -6.02
C ASN A 49 17.21 1.89 -6.40
N TYR A 50 16.64 3.08 -6.53
CA TYR A 50 15.22 3.31 -6.85
C TYR A 50 15.02 3.68 -8.31
N THR A 51 16.02 3.52 -9.17
CA THR A 51 15.97 3.87 -10.60
C THR A 51 14.71 3.31 -11.30
N THR A 52 14.32 2.08 -10.98
CA THR A 52 13.12 1.43 -11.54
C THR A 52 11.82 2.20 -11.24
N CYS A 53 11.74 2.91 -10.10
CA CYS A 53 10.60 3.76 -9.77
C CYS A 53 10.36 4.88 -10.81
N GLN A 54 11.40 5.28 -11.56
CA GLN A 54 11.34 6.35 -12.56
C GLN A 54 11.33 5.83 -14.00
N THR A 55 12.03 4.72 -14.28
CA THR A 55 12.26 4.23 -15.64
C THR A 55 11.45 2.98 -15.99
N GLY A 56 10.75 2.39 -15.02
CA GLY A 56 9.97 1.17 -15.19
C GLY A 56 8.84 1.31 -16.22
N SER A 57 8.50 0.19 -16.87
CA SER A 57 7.45 0.10 -17.90
C SER A 57 6.17 -0.61 -17.43
N GLN A 58 6.24 -1.23 -16.26
CA GLN A 58 5.23 -2.07 -15.63
C GLN A 58 5.15 -1.66 -14.15
N GLN A 59 5.06 -0.35 -13.91
CA GLN A 59 5.00 0.19 -12.55
C GLN A 59 3.58 0.09 -11.99
N SER A 60 3.47 -0.24 -10.71
CA SER A 60 2.22 -0.28 -9.95
C SER A 60 2.13 0.90 -8.96
N PRO A 61 0.91 1.33 -8.57
CA PRO A 61 -0.40 0.82 -8.99
C PRO A 61 -0.87 1.41 -10.32
N ILE A 62 -1.91 0.82 -10.89
CA ILE A 62 -2.57 1.30 -12.13
C ILE A 62 -4.08 1.48 -11.94
N HIS A 63 -4.68 2.26 -12.83
CA HIS A 63 -6.12 2.32 -12.98
C HIS A 63 -6.65 1.04 -13.67
N LEU A 64 -7.76 0.50 -13.16
CA LEU A 64 -8.46 -0.66 -13.71
C LEU A 64 -9.91 -0.30 -14.10
N GLU A 65 -10.42 -0.94 -15.14
CA GLU A 65 -11.76 -0.68 -15.66
C GLU A 65 -12.62 -1.94 -15.60
N THR A 66 -13.88 -1.81 -15.19
CA THR A 66 -14.84 -2.93 -15.23
C THR A 66 -15.14 -3.37 -16.66
N ALA A 67 -15.03 -2.46 -17.63
CA ALA A 67 -15.23 -2.73 -19.05
C ALA A 67 -14.21 -3.74 -19.63
N THR A 68 -13.02 -3.90 -19.05
CA THR A 68 -12.03 -4.89 -19.52
C THR A 68 -12.39 -6.34 -19.16
N GLY A 69 -13.38 -6.52 -18.28
CA GLY A 69 -13.72 -7.82 -17.69
C GLY A 69 -12.60 -8.35 -16.79
N PHE A 70 -12.78 -9.59 -16.34
CA PHE A 70 -11.83 -10.31 -15.48
C PHE A 70 -10.97 -11.30 -16.27
N SER A 71 -9.83 -11.65 -15.69
CA SER A 71 -8.90 -12.65 -16.22
C SER A 71 -9.58 -14.00 -16.43
N LYS A 72 -9.28 -14.64 -17.56
CA LYS A 72 -9.66 -16.03 -17.85
C LYS A 72 -8.45 -16.93 -18.10
N THR A 73 -7.25 -16.34 -18.20
CA THR A 73 -6.01 -17.02 -18.56
C THR A 73 -5.14 -17.27 -17.33
N HIS A 74 -4.89 -16.23 -16.54
CA HIS A 74 -4.18 -16.33 -15.26
C HIS A 74 -5.20 -16.35 -14.15
N VAL A 75 -5.58 -17.55 -13.72
CA VAL A 75 -6.58 -17.78 -12.67
C VAL A 75 -5.85 -18.34 -11.44
N PRO A 76 -5.79 -17.60 -10.33
CA PRO A 76 -5.11 -18.07 -9.14
C PRO A 76 -5.95 -19.12 -8.41
N THR A 77 -5.29 -20.12 -7.85
CA THR A 77 -5.86 -21.07 -6.90
C THR A 77 -5.16 -20.91 -5.56
N PHE A 78 -5.90 -21.01 -4.46
CA PHE A 78 -5.40 -20.70 -3.13
C PHE A 78 -5.37 -21.92 -2.23
N LYS A 79 -4.26 -22.11 -1.52
CA LYS A 79 -4.11 -23.08 -0.43
C LYS A 79 -3.86 -22.32 0.86
N TYR A 80 -4.89 -21.62 1.32
CA TYR A 80 -4.86 -20.89 2.59
C TYR A 80 -5.45 -21.75 3.70
N PRO A 81 -4.77 -21.90 4.85
CA PRO A 81 -5.34 -22.61 5.99
C PRO A 81 -6.33 -21.73 6.75
N THR A 82 -7.18 -22.36 7.55
CA THR A 82 -8.12 -21.67 8.46
C THR A 82 -7.44 -21.08 9.70
N ALA A 83 -6.17 -21.39 9.93
CA ALA A 83 -5.35 -20.85 11.01
C ALA A 83 -3.91 -20.67 10.51
N THR A 84 -3.41 -19.43 10.56
CA THR A 84 -2.04 -19.06 10.20
C THR A 84 -1.42 -18.30 11.36
N GLN A 85 -0.38 -18.85 11.97
CA GLN A 85 0.35 -18.23 13.07
C GLN A 85 1.30 -17.14 12.55
N GLY A 86 1.30 -16.01 13.22
CA GLY A 86 2.17 -14.89 12.88
C GLY A 86 2.08 -13.78 13.92
N SER A 87 2.45 -12.58 13.50
CA SER A 87 2.36 -11.39 14.32
C SER A 87 1.71 -10.26 13.55
N LEU A 88 0.71 -9.66 14.15
CA LEU A 88 0.10 -8.41 13.72
C LEU A 88 0.92 -7.23 14.25
N TYR A 89 1.13 -6.23 13.43
CA TYR A 89 1.93 -5.06 13.73
C TYR A 89 1.51 -3.89 12.84
N ASN A 90 2.16 -2.74 13.01
CA ASN A 90 2.02 -1.62 12.09
C ASN A 90 3.30 -1.46 11.28
N TRP A 91 3.22 -1.45 9.96
CA TRP A 91 4.40 -1.35 9.08
C TRP A 91 4.89 0.08 8.87
N GLY A 92 4.38 1.03 9.66
CA GLY A 92 4.68 2.46 9.57
C GLY A 92 3.58 3.26 8.91
N TYR A 93 2.65 2.59 8.25
CA TYR A 93 1.58 3.23 7.49
C TYR A 93 0.19 2.62 7.70
N GLY A 94 0.10 1.44 8.32
CA GLY A 94 -1.17 0.73 8.51
C GLY A 94 -0.94 -0.64 9.13
N ALA A 95 -2.02 -1.40 9.34
CA ALA A 95 -1.91 -2.76 9.85
C ALA A 95 -1.16 -3.68 8.87
N ALA A 96 -0.33 -4.56 9.41
CA ALA A 96 0.36 -5.61 8.68
C ALA A 96 0.49 -6.88 9.50
N PHE A 97 0.70 -8.00 8.82
CA PHE A 97 0.92 -9.30 9.41
C PHE A 97 2.09 -10.00 8.73
N SER A 98 2.98 -10.56 9.55
CA SER A 98 4.08 -11.42 9.11
C SER A 98 3.92 -12.79 9.72
N LEU A 99 4.17 -13.84 8.95
CA LEU A 99 4.09 -15.23 9.41
C LEU A 99 5.28 -15.55 10.32
N THR A 100 5.07 -16.45 11.29
CA THR A 100 6.16 -16.95 12.18
C THR A 100 7.08 -17.96 11.47
N ALA A 101 6.73 -18.39 10.25
CA ALA A 101 7.42 -19.45 9.52
C ALA A 101 8.82 -19.07 9.01
N ASN A 102 9.59 -20.08 8.60
CA ASN A 102 10.98 -19.96 8.18
C ASN A 102 11.16 -18.92 7.05
N THR A 103 11.85 -17.82 7.34
CA THR A 103 12.11 -16.73 6.39
C THR A 103 13.09 -17.11 5.27
N THR A 104 13.82 -18.23 5.42
CA THR A 104 14.80 -18.71 4.43
C THR A 104 14.20 -19.67 3.40
N ASN A 105 13.10 -20.36 3.73
CA ASN A 105 12.36 -21.19 2.79
C ASN A 105 10.86 -21.10 3.08
N LEU A 106 10.13 -20.46 2.18
CA LEU A 106 8.71 -20.19 2.33
C LEU A 106 7.80 -21.36 1.93
N SER A 107 8.34 -22.51 1.52
CA SER A 107 7.55 -23.60 0.91
C SER A 107 6.48 -24.21 1.84
N GLY A 108 6.56 -23.96 3.15
CA GLY A 108 5.57 -24.38 4.14
C GLY A 108 4.46 -23.35 4.41
N ASN A 109 4.53 -22.16 3.81
CA ASN A 109 3.57 -21.08 4.04
C ASN A 109 2.27 -21.31 3.25
N PRO A 110 1.16 -20.63 3.61
CA PRO A 110 -0.02 -20.52 2.77
C PRO A 110 0.38 -20.11 1.35
N SER A 111 -0.20 -20.73 0.33
CA SER A 111 0.27 -20.55 -1.04
C SER A 111 -0.83 -20.17 -2.01
N MET A 112 -0.40 -19.62 -3.14
CA MET A 112 -1.20 -19.37 -4.32
C MET A 112 -0.51 -20.02 -5.51
N THR A 113 -1.27 -20.61 -6.42
CA THR A 113 -0.75 -21.19 -7.66
C THR A 113 -1.46 -20.57 -8.85
N PHE A 114 -0.69 -20.09 -9.84
CA PHE A 114 -1.15 -19.58 -11.13
C PHE A 114 -0.12 -19.98 -12.19
N ASP A 115 -0.54 -20.25 -13.43
CA ASP A 115 0.36 -20.65 -14.54
C ASP A 115 1.33 -21.81 -14.22
N GLN A 116 0.89 -22.76 -13.39
CA GLN A 116 1.72 -23.87 -12.87
C GLN A 116 2.88 -23.44 -11.94
N GLU A 117 3.00 -22.15 -11.63
CA GLU A 117 3.92 -21.61 -10.64
C GLU A 117 3.24 -21.51 -9.28
N THR A 118 3.89 -22.01 -8.23
CA THR A 118 3.41 -21.88 -6.84
C THR A 118 4.25 -20.87 -6.09
N VAL A 119 3.56 -19.89 -5.49
CA VAL A 119 4.15 -18.82 -4.70
C VAL A 119 3.56 -18.85 -3.29
N TYR A 120 4.34 -18.36 -2.33
CA TYR A 120 4.11 -18.54 -0.91
C TYR A 120 3.93 -17.19 -0.23
N LEU A 121 2.91 -17.10 0.63
CA LEU A 121 2.57 -15.88 1.34
C LEU A 121 3.72 -15.48 2.28
N LYS A 122 4.23 -14.27 2.09
CA LYS A 122 5.23 -13.64 2.96
C LYS A 122 4.56 -12.88 4.10
N GLY A 123 3.41 -12.28 3.82
CA GLY A 123 2.60 -11.55 4.76
C GLY A 123 1.53 -10.73 4.05
N TRP A 124 0.87 -9.86 4.81
CA TRP A 124 -0.03 -8.87 4.24
C TRP A 124 0.10 -7.52 4.92
N HIS A 125 -0.34 -6.48 4.24
CA HIS A 125 -0.37 -5.13 4.78
C HIS A 125 -1.49 -4.31 4.15
N ILE A 126 -1.85 -3.21 4.80
CA ILE A 126 -2.92 -2.31 4.37
C ILE A 126 -2.35 -0.96 3.98
N HIS A 127 -2.85 -0.46 2.86
CA HIS A 127 -2.69 0.91 2.38
C HIS A 127 -3.97 1.71 2.64
N ALA A 128 -3.82 2.98 3.01
CA ALA A 128 -4.91 3.95 3.15
C ALA A 128 -4.50 5.30 2.53
N PRO A 129 -5.22 5.81 1.50
CA PRO A 129 -6.31 5.16 0.78
C PRO A 129 -5.84 3.93 -0.03
N ALA A 130 -6.76 3.29 -0.77
CA ALA A 130 -6.38 2.25 -1.73
C ALA A 130 -5.31 2.76 -2.72
N ASP A 131 -4.43 1.87 -3.18
CA ASP A 131 -3.36 2.16 -4.14
C ASP A 131 -3.94 2.24 -5.56
N HIS A 132 -4.72 1.25 -5.96
CA HIS A 132 -5.39 1.20 -7.26
C HIS A 132 -6.72 2.00 -7.25
N THR A 133 -7.17 2.41 -8.44
CA THR A 133 -8.56 2.79 -8.67
C THR A 133 -9.26 1.81 -9.59
N ILE A 134 -10.58 1.69 -9.39
CA ILE A 134 -11.48 0.96 -10.30
C ILE A 134 -12.52 1.95 -10.81
N ASP A 135 -12.66 2.07 -12.12
CA ASP A 135 -13.52 3.07 -12.79
C ASP A 135 -13.33 4.49 -12.21
N SER A 136 -12.05 4.89 -12.03
CA SER A 136 -11.61 6.17 -11.45
C SER A 136 -12.06 6.41 -10.00
N THR A 137 -12.60 5.39 -9.33
CA THR A 137 -13.03 5.46 -7.93
C THR A 137 -11.97 4.82 -7.05
N ARG A 138 -11.54 5.55 -6.02
CA ARG A 138 -10.59 5.07 -5.02
C ARG A 138 -11.31 4.59 -3.77
N SER A 139 -11.06 3.35 -3.37
CA SER A 139 -11.57 2.79 -2.11
C SER A 139 -10.85 3.37 -0.89
N LYS A 140 -11.49 3.28 0.28
CA LYS A 140 -10.95 3.85 1.53
C LYS A 140 -9.66 3.19 2.00
N ALA A 141 -9.46 1.92 1.69
CA ALA A 141 -8.23 1.20 1.95
C ALA A 141 -8.06 0.04 0.95
N GLU A 142 -6.86 -0.51 0.89
CA GLU A 142 -6.54 -1.69 0.10
C GLU A 142 -5.64 -2.64 0.89
N LEU A 143 -5.99 -3.92 0.89
CA LEU A 143 -5.22 -4.98 1.53
C LEU A 143 -4.39 -5.70 0.48
N HIS A 144 -3.09 -5.84 0.72
CA HIS A 144 -2.17 -6.58 -0.15
C HIS A 144 -1.70 -7.84 0.55
N PHE A 145 -2.00 -9.00 -0.03
CA PHE A 145 -1.35 -10.27 0.31
C PHE A 145 -0.15 -10.44 -0.61
N VAL A 146 1.05 -10.42 -0.04
CA VAL A 146 2.30 -10.49 -0.81
C VAL A 146 2.80 -11.92 -0.85
N HIS A 147 3.01 -12.44 -2.06
CA HIS A 147 3.54 -13.78 -2.31
C HIS A 147 4.91 -13.73 -2.96
N ALA A 148 5.73 -14.70 -2.60
CA ALA A 148 7.10 -14.82 -3.05
C ALA A 148 7.41 -16.25 -3.52
N THR A 149 8.50 -16.42 -4.26
CA THR A 149 9.08 -17.73 -4.54
C THR A 149 9.46 -18.44 -3.23
N ALA A 150 9.76 -19.75 -3.30
CA ALA A 150 10.26 -20.50 -2.14
C ALA A 150 11.50 -19.84 -1.49
N THR A 151 12.33 -19.14 -2.28
CA THR A 151 13.54 -18.42 -1.84
C THR A 151 13.26 -17.01 -1.30
N GLY A 152 12.00 -16.57 -1.27
CA GLY A 152 11.60 -15.30 -0.66
C GLY A 152 11.60 -14.08 -1.57
N LYS A 153 11.81 -14.24 -2.89
CA LYS A 153 11.70 -13.17 -3.88
C LYS A 153 10.24 -12.92 -4.22
N GLU A 154 9.75 -11.69 -4.04
CA GLU A 154 8.39 -11.28 -4.37
C GLU A 154 8.07 -11.61 -5.83
N ARG A 155 6.87 -12.14 -6.04
CA ARG A 155 6.45 -12.68 -7.35
C ARG A 155 5.01 -12.35 -7.70
N ALA A 156 4.13 -12.26 -6.72
CA ALA A 156 2.75 -11.88 -6.94
C ALA A 156 2.15 -11.13 -5.75
N VAL A 157 1.11 -10.35 -6.00
CA VAL A 157 0.32 -9.68 -4.97
C VAL A 157 -1.16 -9.90 -5.25
N VAL A 158 -1.91 -10.26 -4.22
CA VAL A 158 -3.38 -10.29 -4.28
C VAL A 158 -3.91 -9.08 -3.53
N ALA A 159 -4.67 -8.24 -4.22
CA ALA A 159 -5.18 -6.99 -3.70
C ALA A 159 -6.69 -7.05 -3.47
N PHE A 160 -7.14 -6.51 -2.35
CA PHE A 160 -8.54 -6.45 -1.97
C PHE A 160 -8.91 -4.99 -1.68
N MET A 161 -9.83 -4.42 -2.45
CA MET A 161 -10.39 -3.11 -2.16
C MET A 161 -11.27 -3.17 -0.93
N ILE A 162 -11.19 -2.18 -0.04
CA ILE A 162 -11.94 -2.13 1.21
C ILE A 162 -12.72 -0.82 1.27
N ASP A 163 -14.04 -0.93 1.37
CA ASP A 163 -14.93 0.19 1.64
C ASP A 163 -15.82 -0.09 2.86
N PRO A 164 -16.29 0.94 3.57
CA PRO A 164 -17.29 0.76 4.61
C PRO A 164 -18.60 0.27 3.99
N VAL A 165 -19.42 -0.39 4.80
CA VAL A 165 -20.83 -0.62 4.49
C VAL A 165 -21.51 0.68 4.06
N PRO A 166 -22.51 0.63 3.15
CA PRO A 166 -23.31 1.80 2.81
C PRO A 166 -23.85 2.50 4.05
N TYR A 167 -23.95 3.82 3.99
CA TYR A 167 -24.45 4.61 5.10
C TYR A 167 -25.84 4.11 5.56
N GLY A 168 -26.00 3.92 6.87
CA GLY A 168 -27.24 3.42 7.47
C GLY A 168 -27.40 1.89 7.46
N THR A 169 -26.42 1.13 6.95
CA THR A 169 -26.43 -0.33 6.99
C THR A 169 -25.42 -0.88 8.01
N THR A 170 -25.57 -2.15 8.36
CA THR A 170 -24.68 -2.85 9.29
C THR A 170 -24.06 -4.08 8.63
N GLY A 171 -22.87 -4.46 9.08
CA GLY A 171 -22.14 -5.62 8.57
C GLY A 171 -20.67 -5.46 8.86
N ASN A 172 -20.08 -6.42 9.57
CA ASN A 172 -18.65 -6.44 9.85
C ASN A 172 -17.98 -7.49 8.98
N SER A 173 -16.78 -7.21 8.51
CA SER A 173 -15.92 -8.20 7.88
C SER A 173 -15.54 -9.27 8.91
N THR A 174 -15.71 -10.53 8.52
CA THR A 174 -15.28 -11.70 9.28
C THR A 174 -13.76 -11.81 9.36
N PHE A 175 -13.05 -11.45 8.28
CA PHE A 175 -11.59 -11.39 8.26
C PHE A 175 -11.08 -10.37 9.30
N PHE A 176 -11.62 -9.16 9.30
CA PHE A 176 -11.23 -8.13 10.28
C PHE A 176 -11.73 -8.39 11.70
N ASN A 177 -12.69 -9.30 11.89
CA ASN A 177 -13.07 -9.81 13.22
C ASN A 177 -12.09 -10.87 13.75
N SER A 178 -11.22 -11.43 12.89
CA SER A 178 -10.27 -12.48 13.29
C SER A 178 -9.07 -11.97 14.09
N PHE A 179 -8.90 -10.65 14.20
CA PHE A 179 -7.86 -10.02 14.98
C PHE A 179 -8.32 -8.69 15.58
N PRO A 180 -7.76 -8.27 16.73
CA PRO A 180 -8.19 -7.07 17.43
C PRO A 180 -7.63 -5.79 16.77
N LEU A 181 -8.35 -5.22 15.79
CA LEU A 181 -7.97 -3.98 15.11
C LEU A 181 -7.61 -2.84 16.08
N ALA A 182 -8.41 -2.67 17.13
CA ALA A 182 -8.19 -1.64 18.16
C ALA A 182 -6.90 -1.85 18.97
N SER A 183 -6.30 -3.04 18.93
CA SER A 183 -5.03 -3.33 19.60
C SER A 183 -3.81 -3.15 18.70
N VAL A 184 -3.99 -2.92 17.38
CA VAL A 184 -2.86 -2.66 16.48
C VAL A 184 -2.15 -1.38 16.94
N PRO A 185 -0.82 -1.38 17.08
CA PRO A 185 -0.09 -0.18 17.45
C PRO A 185 -0.33 0.96 16.44
N PRO A 186 -0.24 2.23 16.88
CA PRO A 186 -0.32 3.36 15.97
C PRO A 186 0.85 3.33 14.96
N PHE A 187 0.69 3.98 13.81
CA PHE A 187 1.70 3.97 12.73
C PHE A 187 3.10 4.46 13.13
N ARG A 188 3.22 5.20 14.24
CA ARG A 188 4.49 5.66 14.80
C ARG A 188 5.25 4.57 15.56
N ASP A 189 4.59 3.47 15.93
CA ASP A 189 5.20 2.31 16.57
C ASP A 189 5.22 1.12 15.59
N GLN A 190 6.40 0.89 15.01
CA GLN A 190 6.68 -0.21 14.08
C GLN A 190 7.32 -1.42 14.79
N THR A 191 7.52 -1.33 16.10
CA THR A 191 8.31 -2.28 16.89
C THR A 191 7.43 -3.29 17.59
N THR A 192 6.26 -2.87 18.07
CA THR A 192 5.32 -3.74 18.77
C THR A 192 4.76 -4.80 17.83
N ARG A 193 4.89 -6.08 18.23
CA ARG A 193 4.36 -7.25 17.53
C ARG A 193 3.36 -7.96 18.43
N ILE A 194 2.19 -8.28 17.88
CA ILE A 194 1.10 -8.96 18.57
C ILE A 194 0.97 -10.37 17.98
N PRO A 195 1.45 -11.42 18.67
CA PRO A 195 1.32 -12.78 18.20
C PRO A 195 -0.15 -13.19 18.14
N LEU A 196 -0.58 -13.74 17.01
CA LEU A 196 -1.94 -14.23 16.83
C LEU A 196 -2.03 -15.23 15.68
N SER A 197 -3.20 -15.88 15.58
CA SER A 197 -3.55 -16.75 14.48
C SER A 197 -4.71 -16.15 13.69
N ILE A 198 -4.55 -16.01 12.37
CA ILE A 198 -5.60 -15.50 11.47
C ILE A 198 -6.16 -16.59 10.56
N ASN A 199 -7.42 -16.43 10.16
CA ASN A 199 -8.04 -17.25 9.11
C ASN A 199 -7.97 -16.50 7.77
N LEU A 200 -6.99 -16.86 6.94
CA LEU A 200 -6.79 -16.23 5.63
C LEU A 200 -7.90 -16.56 4.61
N GLN A 201 -8.64 -17.67 4.80
CA GLN A 201 -9.73 -18.02 3.89
C GLN A 201 -10.89 -17.02 3.97
N GLN A 202 -11.09 -16.36 5.12
CA GLN A 202 -12.17 -15.38 5.29
C GLN A 202 -12.05 -14.21 4.31
N ALA A 203 -10.83 -13.74 4.03
CA ALA A 203 -10.60 -12.69 3.04
C ALA A 203 -11.07 -13.13 1.64
N LEU A 204 -10.79 -14.38 1.25
CA LEU A 204 -11.23 -14.94 -0.03
C LEU A 204 -12.74 -15.12 -0.08
N THR A 205 -13.36 -15.62 1.00
CA THR A 205 -14.81 -15.83 1.06
C THR A 205 -15.58 -14.51 0.92
N GLU A 206 -15.10 -13.43 1.52
CA GLU A 206 -15.76 -12.11 1.46
C GLU A 206 -15.83 -11.55 0.03
N ILE A 207 -14.83 -11.86 -0.80
CA ILE A 207 -14.78 -11.51 -2.23
C ILE A 207 -15.38 -12.58 -3.14
N ASP A 208 -16.44 -13.26 -2.67
CA ASP A 208 -17.15 -14.32 -3.40
C ASP A 208 -16.26 -15.52 -3.76
N ASN A 209 -15.47 -15.97 -2.79
CA ASN A 209 -14.57 -17.11 -2.90
C ASN A 209 -13.53 -16.94 -4.02
N ALA A 210 -13.06 -15.71 -4.21
CA ALA A 210 -11.95 -15.39 -5.11
C ALA A 210 -12.20 -15.83 -6.57
N LYS A 211 -13.43 -15.66 -7.07
CA LYS A 211 -13.81 -16.04 -8.44
C LYS A 211 -13.23 -15.11 -9.50
N ASP A 212 -13.24 -13.82 -9.21
CA ASP A 212 -13.00 -12.78 -10.21
C ASP A 212 -11.83 -11.89 -9.81
N PHE A 213 -10.84 -11.80 -10.71
CA PHE A 213 -9.69 -10.91 -10.58
C PHE A 213 -9.38 -10.22 -11.91
N TRP A 214 -9.02 -8.94 -11.85
CA TRP A 214 -8.10 -8.41 -12.86
C TRP A 214 -6.70 -8.91 -12.55
N THR A 215 -5.92 -9.16 -13.59
CA THR A 215 -4.49 -9.48 -13.43
C THR A 215 -3.65 -8.65 -14.37
N TYR A 216 -2.44 -8.30 -13.97
CA TYR A 216 -1.52 -7.55 -14.81
C TYR A 216 -0.07 -7.74 -14.33
N GLU A 217 0.89 -7.48 -15.23
CA GLU A 217 2.32 -7.45 -14.94
C GLU A 217 2.70 -6.07 -14.40
N GLY A 218 3.27 -6.07 -13.19
CA GLY A 218 3.45 -4.87 -12.40
C GLY A 218 4.71 -4.88 -11.55
N SER A 219 4.72 -3.99 -10.56
CA SER A 219 5.84 -3.77 -9.65
C SER A 219 5.41 -3.78 -8.19
N LEU A 220 6.38 -3.65 -7.28
CA LEU A 220 6.11 -3.15 -5.93
C LEU A 220 5.61 -1.70 -6.00
N THR A 221 4.68 -1.31 -5.11
CA THR A 221 4.15 0.07 -4.98
C THR A 221 4.99 0.94 -4.05
N SER A 222 6.12 0.42 -3.56
CA SER A 222 7.11 1.11 -2.75
C SER A 222 8.53 0.87 -3.31
N PRO A 223 9.51 1.72 -2.97
CA PRO A 223 10.88 1.51 -3.40
C PRO A 223 11.43 0.13 -2.99
N PRO A 224 12.21 -0.54 -3.85
CA PRO A 224 12.81 -0.04 -5.09
C PRO A 224 11.93 -0.16 -6.35
N CYS A 225 10.61 -0.34 -6.19
CA CYS A 225 9.65 -0.46 -7.29
C CYS A 225 9.99 -1.57 -8.30
N THR A 226 10.54 -2.68 -7.79
CA THR A 226 10.93 -3.85 -8.58
C THR A 226 9.78 -4.35 -9.44
N GLU A 227 10.00 -4.49 -10.74
CA GLU A 227 9.04 -5.06 -11.71
C GLU A 227 9.11 -6.59 -11.79
N GLY A 228 8.19 -7.19 -12.55
CA GLY A 228 8.11 -8.63 -12.77
C GLY A 228 7.21 -9.36 -11.77
N LEU A 229 6.42 -8.60 -11.01
CA LEU A 229 5.35 -9.14 -10.17
C LEU A 229 4.09 -9.30 -11.01
N ARG A 230 3.27 -10.30 -10.69
CA ARG A 230 1.89 -10.38 -11.21
C ARG A 230 0.90 -9.97 -10.14
N TRP A 231 0.09 -8.98 -10.44
CA TRP A 231 -0.99 -8.54 -9.56
C TRP A 231 -2.26 -9.33 -9.85
N PHE A 232 -3.04 -9.58 -8.80
CA PHE A 232 -4.40 -10.13 -8.85
C PHE A 232 -5.29 -9.21 -8.01
N VAL A 233 -6.01 -8.29 -8.65
CA VAL A 233 -6.88 -7.32 -7.97
C VAL A 233 -8.31 -7.84 -7.96
N ALA A 234 -8.87 -8.04 -6.77
CA ALA A 234 -10.18 -8.66 -6.60
C ALA A 234 -11.28 -7.83 -7.27
N GLY A 235 -12.13 -8.50 -8.06
CA GLY A 235 -13.28 -7.90 -8.73
C GLY A 235 -14.33 -7.37 -7.76
N LYS A 236 -14.50 -8.08 -6.65
CA LYS A 236 -15.42 -7.72 -5.58
C LYS A 236 -14.67 -7.02 -4.45
N LYS A 237 -15.21 -5.88 -4.00
CA LYS A 237 -14.70 -5.15 -2.83
C LYS A 237 -15.07 -5.89 -1.53
N MET A 238 -14.15 -5.91 -0.58
CA MET A 238 -14.46 -6.21 0.81
C MET A 238 -15.26 -5.05 1.41
N THR A 239 -16.28 -5.39 2.20
CA THR A 239 -17.09 -4.42 2.93
C THR A 239 -16.88 -4.60 4.41
N VAL A 240 -16.55 -3.52 5.12
CA VAL A 240 -16.33 -3.53 6.58
C VAL A 240 -17.34 -2.65 7.29
N GLY A 241 -17.58 -2.90 8.58
CA GLY A 241 -18.47 -2.05 9.35
C GLY A 241 -17.89 -0.65 9.51
N THR A 242 -18.76 0.35 9.72
CA THR A 242 -18.33 1.74 9.92
C THR A 242 -17.26 1.87 11.01
N GLU A 243 -17.41 1.15 12.12
CA GLU A 243 -16.42 1.19 13.21
C GLU A 243 -15.11 0.48 12.85
N GLN A 244 -15.18 -0.66 12.15
CA GLN A 244 -13.97 -1.33 11.64
C GLN A 244 -13.20 -0.41 10.67
N MET A 245 -13.91 0.29 9.77
CA MET A 245 -13.27 1.26 8.87
C MET A 245 -12.62 2.41 9.64
N LYS A 246 -13.30 2.97 10.65
CA LYS A 246 -12.70 4.02 11.50
C LYS A 246 -11.45 3.53 12.21
N GLN A 247 -11.47 2.32 12.78
CA GLN A 247 -10.32 1.73 13.45
C GLN A 247 -9.16 1.52 12.48
N LEU A 248 -9.43 0.97 11.28
CA LEU A 248 -8.44 0.81 10.21
C LEU A 248 -7.79 2.15 9.82
N LEU A 249 -8.60 3.19 9.62
CA LEU A 249 -8.08 4.51 9.25
C LEU A 249 -7.33 5.19 10.42
N ALA A 250 -7.76 4.99 11.66
CA ALA A 250 -7.13 5.60 12.84
C ALA A 250 -5.71 5.10 13.11
N ILE A 251 -5.41 3.85 12.76
CA ILE A 251 -4.07 3.26 12.88
C ILE A 251 -3.20 3.47 11.63
N SER A 252 -3.76 4.06 10.57
CA SER A 252 -3.09 4.22 9.28
C SER A 252 -2.65 5.66 9.04
N THR A 253 -1.70 5.84 8.12
CA THR A 253 -1.34 7.14 7.53
C THR A 253 -1.31 7.01 6.00
N TYR A 254 -1.16 8.14 5.30
CA TYR A 254 -1.17 8.16 3.85
C TYR A 254 -0.12 7.21 3.26
N SER A 255 -0.58 6.25 2.47
CA SER A 255 0.25 5.18 1.91
C SER A 255 -0.10 4.81 0.48
N ALA A 256 -0.79 5.68 -0.25
CA ALA A 256 -1.09 5.43 -1.67
C ALA A 256 -0.01 6.04 -2.56
N ARG A 257 0.61 5.21 -3.41
CA ARG A 257 1.48 5.69 -4.49
C ARG A 257 0.61 6.27 -5.62
N GLU A 258 1.12 7.32 -6.27
CA GLU A 258 0.51 7.84 -7.49
C GLU A 258 0.33 6.75 -8.56
N GLU A 259 -0.76 6.83 -9.30
CA GLU A 259 -1.04 5.86 -10.37
C GLU A 259 -0.05 5.99 -11.52
N GLN A 260 0.30 4.86 -12.07
CA GLN A 260 1.30 4.74 -13.12
C GLN A 260 0.63 4.65 -14.49
N LYS A 261 1.32 5.17 -15.50
CA LYS A 261 0.81 5.16 -16.87
C LYS A 261 0.77 3.73 -17.41
N LEU A 262 -0.35 3.37 -18.02
CA LEU A 262 -0.47 2.09 -18.70
C LEU A 262 0.51 2.03 -19.89
N TRP A 263 1.43 1.08 -19.81
CA TRP A 263 2.36 0.77 -20.88
C TRP A 263 2.44 -0.73 -21.18
N GLY A 264 3.28 -1.48 -20.45
CA GLY A 264 3.53 -2.90 -20.70
C GLY A 264 2.73 -3.89 -19.83
N HIS A 265 1.63 -3.46 -19.22
CA HIS A 265 1.03 -4.16 -18.07
C HIS A 265 0.27 -5.45 -18.42
N ASN A 266 -0.01 -5.72 -19.69
CA ASN A 266 -0.67 -6.97 -20.12
C ASN A 266 -1.92 -7.32 -19.29
N ILE A 267 -2.82 -6.34 -19.10
CA ILE A 267 -4.03 -6.53 -18.29
C ILE A 267 -4.86 -7.70 -18.86
N ASN A 268 -5.15 -8.68 -18.00
CA ASN A 268 -5.86 -9.93 -18.30
C ASN A 268 -5.20 -10.80 -19.39
N LYS A 269 -3.89 -10.62 -19.61
CA LYS A 269 -3.10 -11.33 -20.61
C LYS A 269 -1.85 -11.97 -20.02
#